data_AF-A0A8J6QJJ6-F1
#
_entry.id   AF-A0A8J6QJJ6-F1
#
_cell.length_a   1.000
_cell.length_b   1.000
_cell.length_c   1.000
_cell.angle_alpha   90.00
_cell.angle_beta   90.00
_cell.angle_gamma   90.00
#
_symmetry.space_group_name_H-M   'P 1'
#
loop_
_entity.id
_entity.type
_entity.pdbx_description
1 polymer ?
#
loop_
_entity_poly.entity_id
_entity_poly.type
_entity_poly.pdbx_seq_one_letter_code
_entity_poly.pdbx_strand_id
1 'polypeptide(L)'
;MHGTTGEAPLEAKPSFLAERELVRIVHSDCCVEVEANWYSAPQVLIRQRVSVLVRDQQVLILYGGRIVAEHRRQRPGSRSRQVIDGHWAGLVPQQQQREAVRSLRDAGASCDQDCEQRTVRSSELARPLGVYAELIGEVAA
;
A
#
# COMPACT_ATOMS: atom_id res chain seq x y z
N MET A 1 27.87 44.14 -39.60
CA MET A 1 27.77 42.71 -39.97
C MET A 1 28.09 41.87 -38.74
N HIS A 2 27.12 41.69 -37.82
CA HIS A 2 27.29 40.78 -36.68
C HIS A 2 26.14 39.79 -36.72
N GLY A 3 26.49 38.52 -36.96
CA GLY A 3 25.55 37.43 -37.14
C GLY A 3 24.81 37.13 -35.84
N THR A 4 23.49 37.03 -35.95
CA THR A 4 22.61 36.50 -34.91
C THR A 4 22.72 34.98 -34.95
N THR A 5 23.50 34.39 -34.05
CA THR A 5 23.45 32.95 -33.81
C THR A 5 22.11 32.64 -33.15
N GLY A 6 21.15 32.19 -33.94
CA GLY A 6 19.89 31.65 -33.45
C GLY A 6 20.14 30.28 -32.84
N GLU A 7 19.93 30.15 -31.53
CA GLU A 7 19.75 28.85 -30.90
C GLU A 7 18.39 28.31 -31.36
N ALA A 8 18.40 27.33 -32.25
CA ALA A 8 17.20 26.56 -32.56
C ALA A 8 16.86 25.70 -31.34
N PRO A 9 15.60 25.69 -30.85
CA PRO A 9 15.18 24.77 -29.81
C PRO A 9 15.37 23.34 -30.32
N LEU A 10 16.10 22.53 -29.54
CA LEU A 10 16.26 21.11 -29.82
C LEU A 10 14.86 20.48 -29.95
N GLU A 11 14.59 19.92 -31.13
CA GLU A 11 13.37 19.17 -31.45
C GLU A 11 12.95 18.32 -30.24
N ALA A 12 11.71 18.54 -29.81
CA ALA A 12 11.06 17.75 -28.79
C ALA A 12 11.12 16.28 -29.19
N LYS A 13 12.11 15.57 -28.64
CA LYS A 13 12.19 14.10 -28.72
C LYS A 13 10.81 13.55 -28.38
N PRO A 14 10.25 12.64 -29.19
CA PRO A 14 8.99 12.01 -28.84
C PRO A 14 9.20 11.38 -27.47
N SER A 15 8.32 11.71 -26.52
CA SER A 15 8.26 11.03 -25.23
C SER A 15 8.07 9.56 -25.52
N PHE A 16 9.17 8.79 -25.50
CA PHE A 16 9.13 7.34 -25.46
C PHE A 16 8.19 7.00 -24.32
N LEU A 17 7.00 6.48 -24.65
CA LEU A 17 6.13 5.82 -23.71
C LEU A 17 6.97 4.70 -23.10
N ALA A 18 7.55 4.97 -21.94
CA ALA A 18 8.57 4.11 -21.35
C ALA A 18 7.87 2.90 -20.71
N GLU A 19 7.33 2.03 -21.56
CA GLU A 19 6.91 0.71 -21.14
C GLU A 19 8.15 0.00 -20.60
N ARG A 20 8.10 -0.39 -19.33
CA ARG A 20 9.17 -1.12 -18.67
C ARG A 20 8.65 -2.46 -18.21
N GLU A 21 9.28 -3.52 -18.68
CA GLU A 21 9.06 -4.86 -18.15
C GLU A 21 10.08 -5.17 -17.05
N LEU A 22 9.61 -5.68 -15.92
CA LEU A 22 10.43 -6.09 -14.78
C LEU A 22 10.08 -7.51 -14.38
N VAL A 23 11.06 -8.30 -13.95
CA VAL A 23 10.80 -9.56 -13.27
C VAL A 23 10.84 -9.34 -11.77
N ARG A 24 9.77 -9.77 -11.08
CA ARG A 24 9.64 -9.66 -9.62
C ARG A 24 9.19 -10.98 -9.02
N ILE A 25 9.51 -11.17 -7.74
CA ILE A 25 9.02 -12.30 -6.95
C ILE A 25 7.85 -11.79 -6.12
N VAL A 26 6.75 -12.53 -6.10
CA VAL A 26 5.61 -12.20 -5.23
C VAL A 26 6.00 -12.51 -3.79
N HIS A 27 5.89 -11.51 -2.92
CA HIS A 27 6.19 -11.62 -1.50
C HIS A 27 5.10 -12.41 -0.76
N SER A 28 5.38 -12.79 0.49
CA SER A 28 4.47 -13.57 1.33
C SER A 28 3.17 -12.85 1.66
N ASP A 29 3.12 -11.53 1.52
CA ASP A 29 1.95 -10.68 1.73
C ASP A 29 1.10 -10.51 0.45
N CYS A 30 1.32 -11.37 -0.55
CA CYS A 30 0.70 -11.30 -1.88
C CYS A 30 1.02 -10.03 -2.66
N CYS A 31 2.12 -9.33 -2.38
CA CYS A 31 2.48 -8.12 -3.13
C CYS A 31 3.77 -8.27 -3.92
N VAL A 32 3.92 -7.41 -4.93
CA VAL A 32 5.18 -7.15 -5.62
C VAL A 32 5.53 -5.68 -5.46
N GLU A 33 6.82 -5.40 -5.28
CA GLU A 33 7.33 -4.03 -5.19
C GLU A 33 7.74 -3.51 -6.57
N VAL A 34 7.21 -2.34 -6.93
CA VAL A 34 7.45 -1.64 -8.20
C VAL A 34 7.56 -0.14 -7.91
N GLU A 35 8.71 0.46 -8.23
CA GLU A 35 8.95 1.90 -8.02
C GLU A 35 8.67 2.38 -6.57
N ALA A 36 9.05 1.56 -5.58
CA ALA A 36 8.76 1.76 -4.16
C ALA A 36 7.26 1.84 -3.80
N ASN A 37 6.39 1.25 -4.62
CA ASN A 37 4.98 1.02 -4.33
C ASN A 37 4.69 -0.49 -4.35
N TRP A 38 3.64 -0.90 -3.65
CA TRP A 38 3.25 -2.32 -3.55
C TRP A 38 1.96 -2.59 -4.31
N TYR A 39 1.98 -3.63 -5.13
CA TYR A 39 0.83 -4.05 -5.94
C TYR A 39 0.48 -5.49 -5.62
N SER A 40 -0.77 -5.76 -5.30
CA SER A 40 -1.22 -7.11 -4.96
C SER A 40 -1.26 -8.04 -6.18
N ALA A 41 -0.98 -9.32 -5.96
CA ALA A 41 -1.10 -10.40 -6.92
C ALA A 41 -1.88 -11.56 -6.29
N PRO A 42 -2.48 -12.45 -7.08
CA PRO A 42 -3.17 -13.62 -6.55
C PRO A 42 -2.27 -14.47 -5.63
N GLN A 43 -2.80 -14.89 -4.49
CA GLN A 43 -2.08 -15.69 -3.49
C GLN A 43 -1.40 -16.94 -4.03
N VAL A 44 -2.02 -17.62 -5.00
CA VAL A 44 -1.44 -18.80 -5.65
C VAL A 44 -0.05 -18.53 -6.23
N LEU A 45 0.30 -17.27 -6.48
CA LEU A 45 1.59 -16.84 -7.01
C LEU A 45 2.62 -16.44 -5.95
N ILE A 46 2.35 -16.58 -4.65
CA ILE A 46 3.36 -16.31 -3.61
C ILE A 46 4.66 -17.07 -3.91
N ARG A 47 5.80 -16.38 -3.78
CA ARG A 47 7.16 -16.85 -4.11
C ARG A 47 7.40 -17.20 -5.59
N GLN A 48 6.41 -17.02 -6.46
CA GLN A 48 6.58 -17.19 -7.90
C GLN A 48 7.22 -15.96 -8.53
N ARG A 49 7.94 -16.17 -9.64
CA ARG A 49 8.43 -15.09 -10.51
C ARG A 49 7.30 -14.67 -11.45
N VAL A 50 7.06 -13.37 -11.51
CA VAL A 50 6.06 -12.73 -12.38
C VAL A 50 6.75 -11.65 -13.22
N SER A 51 6.25 -11.47 -14.45
CA SER A 51 6.58 -10.30 -15.26
C SER A 51 5.66 -9.16 -14.85
N VAL A 52 6.21 -7.98 -14.68
CA VAL A 52 5.47 -6.76 -14.34
C VAL A 52 5.71 -5.76 -15.46
N LEU A 53 4.65 -5.41 -16.17
CA LEU A 53 4.70 -4.42 -17.23
C LEU A 53 4.15 -3.09 -16.70
N VAL A 54 5.03 -2.09 -16.62
CA VAL A 54 4.73 -0.74 -16.15
C VAL A 54 4.49 0.14 -17.37
N ARG A 55 3.27 0.67 -17.48
CA ARG A 55 2.84 1.66 -18.47
C ARG A 55 2.67 3.02 -17.80
N ASP A 56 2.26 4.01 -18.59
CA ASP A 56 2.07 5.37 -18.11
C ASP A 56 1.12 5.47 -16.90
N GLN A 57 -0.03 4.78 -16.97
CA GLN A 57 -1.10 4.84 -15.95
C GLN A 57 -1.40 3.49 -15.29
N GLN A 58 -0.72 2.42 -15.69
CA GLN A 58 -1.07 1.06 -15.29
C GLN A 58 0.16 0.23 -14.93
N VAL A 59 -0.04 -0.71 -14.03
CA VAL A 59 0.91 -1.78 -13.70
C VAL A 59 0.20 -3.10 -13.93
N LEU A 60 0.67 -3.86 -14.92
CA LEU A 60 0.15 -5.18 -15.26
C LEU A 60 1.06 -6.24 -14.68
N ILE A 61 0.50 -7.21 -13.96
CA ILE A 61 1.23 -8.38 -13.48
C ILE A 61 0.86 -9.55 -14.37
N LEU A 62 1.88 -10.20 -14.92
CA LEU A 62 1.77 -11.32 -15.84
C LEU A 62 2.44 -12.57 -15.28
N TYR A 63 1.80 -13.72 -15.47
CA TYR A 63 2.34 -15.02 -15.13
C TYR A 63 2.09 -15.99 -16.29
N GLY A 64 3.15 -16.61 -16.81
CA GLY A 64 3.06 -17.48 -17.99
C GLY A 64 2.48 -16.77 -19.23
N GLY A 65 2.74 -15.46 -19.38
CA GLY A 65 2.22 -14.64 -20.48
C GLY A 65 0.76 -14.20 -20.34
N ARG A 66 0.08 -14.52 -19.23
CA ARG A 66 -1.30 -14.10 -18.96
C ARG A 66 -1.33 -13.00 -17.92
N ILE A 67 -2.16 -11.98 -18.14
CA ILE A 67 -2.40 -10.93 -17.15
C ILE A 67 -3.19 -11.56 -15.99
N VAL A 68 -2.60 -11.51 -14.80
CA VAL A 68 -3.19 -12.03 -13.56
C VAL A 68 -3.69 -10.93 -12.65
N ALA A 69 -3.19 -9.70 -12.82
CA ALA A 69 -3.66 -8.52 -12.12
C ALA A 69 -3.37 -7.24 -12.91
N GLU A 70 -4.25 -6.26 -12.80
CA GLU A 70 -4.12 -4.93 -13.37
C GLU A 70 -4.35 -3.88 -12.28
N HIS A 71 -3.40 -2.97 -12.12
CA HIS A 71 -3.47 -1.90 -11.14
C HIS A 71 -3.30 -0.54 -11.78
N ARG A 72 -3.86 0.48 -11.15
CA ARG A 72 -3.54 1.87 -11.46
C ARG A 72 -2.13 2.20 -10.95
N ARG A 73 -1.28 2.72 -11.83
CA ARG A 73 0.08 3.15 -11.47
C ARG A 73 0.02 4.32 -10.51
N GLN A 74 0.79 4.21 -9.42
CA GLN A 74 0.96 5.25 -8.41
C GLN A 74 2.24 6.03 -8.65
N ARG A 75 2.34 7.23 -8.08
CA ARG A 75 3.55 8.04 -8.21
C ARG A 75 4.75 7.27 -7.66
N PRO A 76 5.88 7.22 -8.39
CA PRO A 76 7.11 6.61 -7.88
C PRO A 76 7.50 7.18 -6.51
N GLY A 77 7.90 6.33 -5.57
CA GLY A 77 8.30 6.78 -4.22
C GLY A 77 7.16 7.14 -3.26
N SER A 78 5.90 7.06 -3.69
CA SER A 78 4.74 7.35 -2.84
C SER A 78 4.56 6.34 -1.70
N ARG A 79 5.20 5.16 -1.75
CA ARG A 79 5.03 4.09 -0.74
C ARG A 79 3.58 3.67 -0.55
N SER A 80 2.80 3.76 -1.62
CA SER A 80 1.38 3.38 -1.62
C SER A 80 1.21 1.89 -1.85
N ARG A 81 0.09 1.34 -1.38
CA ARG A 81 -0.28 -0.08 -1.56
C ARG A 81 -1.60 -0.18 -2.32
N GLN A 82 -1.59 -0.89 -3.44
CA GLN A 82 -2.76 -1.14 -4.28
C GLN A 82 -3.21 -2.60 -4.11
N VAL A 83 -4.41 -2.78 -3.57
CA VAL A 83 -4.96 -4.09 -3.22
C VAL A 83 -6.25 -4.31 -4.02
N ILE A 84 -6.35 -5.47 -4.68
CA ILE A 84 -7.58 -5.94 -5.30
C ILE A 84 -8.22 -6.96 -4.38
N ASP A 85 -9.51 -6.77 -4.11
CA ASP A 85 -10.31 -7.68 -3.32
C ASP A 85 -10.33 -9.06 -3.98
N GLY A 86 -10.00 -10.11 -3.21
CA GLY A 86 -9.91 -11.48 -3.69
C GLY A 86 -8.49 -11.99 -3.98
N HIS A 87 -7.48 -11.13 -4.12
CA HIS A 87 -6.09 -11.59 -4.23
C HIS A 87 -5.59 -12.35 -3.00
N TRP A 88 -6.21 -12.09 -1.84
CA TRP A 88 -5.88 -12.66 -0.54
C TRP A 88 -6.80 -13.83 -0.20
N ALA A 89 -7.67 -14.23 -1.13
CA ALA A 89 -8.64 -15.29 -0.91
C ALA A 89 -7.90 -16.62 -0.71
N GLY A 90 -7.92 -17.09 0.54
CA GLY A 90 -7.23 -18.31 0.99
C GLY A 90 -5.98 -18.07 1.82
N LEU A 91 -5.59 -16.81 2.09
CA LEU A 91 -4.31 -16.50 2.75
C LEU A 91 -4.43 -16.77 4.25
N VAL A 92 -5.62 -16.52 4.78
CA VAL A 92 -6.00 -16.88 6.15
C VAL A 92 -6.79 -18.20 6.08
N PRO A 93 -6.38 -19.23 6.84
CA PRO A 93 -7.17 -20.46 6.98
C PRO A 93 -8.59 -20.16 7.44
N GLN A 94 -9.59 -20.84 6.87
CA GLN A 94 -11.00 -20.58 7.22
C GLN A 94 -11.28 -20.70 8.72
N GLN A 95 -10.59 -21.59 9.42
CA GLN A 95 -10.73 -21.73 10.87
C GLN A 95 -10.29 -20.46 11.60
N GLN A 96 -9.10 -19.94 11.30
CA GLN A 96 -8.61 -18.69 11.88
C GLN A 96 -9.51 -17.50 11.51
N GLN A 97 -10.06 -17.48 10.30
CA GLN A 97 -11.02 -16.45 9.90
C GLN A 97 -12.32 -16.53 10.73
N ARG A 98 -12.85 -17.73 10.98
CA ARG A 98 -14.02 -17.94 11.83
C ARG A 98 -13.75 -17.54 13.28
N GLU A 99 -12.59 -17.93 13.81
CA GLU A 99 -12.14 -17.55 15.15
C GLU A 99 -12.01 -16.03 15.26
N ALA A 100 -11.40 -15.35 14.29
CA ALA A 100 -11.29 -13.89 14.27
C ALA A 100 -12.66 -13.19 14.23
N VAL A 101 -13.58 -13.66 13.38
CA VAL A 101 -14.96 -13.13 13.31
C VAL A 101 -15.71 -13.37 14.63
N ARG A 102 -15.52 -14.54 15.25
CA ARG A 102 -16.10 -14.85 16.56
C ARG A 102 -15.53 -13.93 17.64
N SER A 103 -14.22 -13.77 17.70
CA SER A 103 -13.57 -12.87 18.65
C SER A 103 -14.01 -11.41 18.49
N LEU A 104 -14.21 -10.94 17.26
CA LEU A 104 -14.74 -9.60 17.00
C LEU A 104 -16.19 -9.45 17.50
N ARG A 105 -17.03 -10.48 17.34
CA ARG A 105 -18.40 -10.49 17.88
C ARG A 105 -18.42 -10.53 19.40
N ASP A 106 -17.60 -11.39 20.00
CA ASP A 106 -17.50 -11.55 21.45
C ASP A 106 -16.94 -10.27 22.09
N ALA A 107 -15.97 -9.61 21.45
CA ALA A 107 -15.48 -8.29 21.87
C ALA A 107 -16.55 -7.19 21.72
N GLY A 108 -17.39 -7.27 20.69
CA GLY A 108 -18.56 -6.41 20.50
C GLY A 108 -19.60 -6.56 21.61
N ALA A 109 -19.86 -7.80 22.05
CA ALA A 109 -20.77 -8.06 23.18
C ALA A 109 -20.17 -7.62 24.53
N SER A 110 -18.84 -7.69 24.67
CA SER A 110 -18.12 -7.18 25.86
C SER A 110 -18.17 -5.66 25.93
N CYS A 111 -18.04 -4.93 24.80
CA CYS A 111 -17.96 -3.46 24.84
C CYS A 111 -19.26 -2.75 25.19
N ASP A 112 -20.42 -3.41 25.07
CA ASP A 112 -21.69 -2.89 25.60
C ASP A 112 -21.78 -2.99 27.14
N GLN A 113 -20.95 -3.83 27.77
CA GLN A 113 -20.87 -4.02 29.24
C GLN A 113 -19.61 -3.36 29.85
N ASP A 114 -18.54 -3.21 29.07
CA ASP A 114 -17.26 -2.64 29.48
C ASP A 114 -17.15 -1.12 29.27
N CYS A 115 -18.11 -0.44 28.65
CA CYS A 115 -18.02 1.02 28.46
C CYS A 115 -18.00 1.80 29.79
N GLU A 116 -18.53 1.21 30.88
CA GLU A 116 -18.45 1.77 32.24
C GLU A 116 -17.22 1.31 33.04
N GLN A 117 -16.56 0.19 32.68
CA GLN A 117 -15.38 -0.34 33.39
C GLN A 117 -14.05 -0.07 32.66
N ARG A 118 -14.10 0.30 31.38
CA ARG A 118 -12.95 0.79 30.60
C ARG A 118 -12.67 2.26 30.87
N THR A 119 -12.89 2.71 32.10
CA THR A 119 -12.29 3.92 32.65
C THR A 119 -10.80 3.68 32.78
N VAL A 120 -10.11 3.72 31.64
CA VAL A 120 -8.65 3.74 31.53
C VAL A 120 -8.04 2.46 32.10
N ARG A 121 -7.26 1.73 31.29
CA ARG A 121 -6.18 0.96 31.89
C ARG A 121 -5.24 1.99 32.50
N SER A 122 -5.53 2.44 33.72
CA SER A 122 -4.71 3.29 34.56
C SER A 122 -3.52 2.44 34.99
N SER A 123 -2.65 2.14 34.02
CA SER A 123 -1.31 1.68 34.35
C SER A 123 -0.71 2.80 35.19
N GLU A 124 -0.08 2.46 36.30
CA GLU A 124 0.53 3.43 37.23
C GLU A 124 1.58 4.34 36.54
N LEU A 125 1.99 3.98 35.31
CA LEU A 125 2.91 4.72 34.45
C LEU A 125 2.21 5.68 33.47
N ALA A 126 0.88 5.65 33.37
CA ALA A 126 0.14 6.48 32.43
C ALA A 126 -0.02 7.89 33.01
N ARG A 127 0.83 8.82 32.57
CA ARG A 127 0.68 10.25 32.89
C ARG A 127 -0.65 10.77 32.31
N PRO A 128 -1.48 11.50 33.08
CA PRO A 128 -2.74 12.05 32.59
C PRO A 128 -2.53 12.89 31.32
N LEU A 129 -3.44 12.77 30.34
CA LEU A 129 -3.34 13.49 29.06
C LEU A 129 -3.27 15.03 29.22
N GLY A 130 -3.84 15.58 30.30
CA GLY A 130 -3.74 17.00 30.65
C GLY A 130 -2.29 17.49 30.82
N VAL A 131 -1.38 16.62 31.26
CA VAL A 131 0.05 16.95 31.42
C VAL A 131 0.74 17.24 30.08
N TYR A 132 0.25 16.67 28.99
CA TYR A 132 0.79 16.92 27.64
C TYR A 132 0.09 18.08 26.93
N ALA A 133 -1.19 18.32 27.25
CA ALA A 133 -1.94 19.43 26.68
C ALA A 133 -1.31 20.79 27.02
N GLU A 134 -0.77 20.94 28.23
CA GLU A 134 -0.02 22.14 28.64
C GLU A 134 1.27 22.34 27.82
N LEU A 135 1.93 21.25 27.40
CA LEU A 135 3.17 21.32 26.60
C LEU A 135 2.92 21.71 25.14
N ILE A 136 1.72 21.44 24.61
CA ILE A 136 1.34 21.77 23.24
C ILE A 136 0.79 23.21 23.13
N GLY A 137 0.41 23.83 24.24
CA GLY A 137 -0.13 25.20 24.28
C GLY A 137 0.88 26.34 24.13
N GLU A 138 2.19 26.08 24.28
CA GLU A 138 3.22 27.14 24.24
C GLU A 138 3.87 27.38 22.86
N VAL A 139 3.48 26.65 21.80
CA VAL A 139 3.96 26.90 20.43
C VAL A 139 2.84 27.46 19.54
N ALA A 140 2.13 28.46 20.06
CA ALA A 140 1.24 29.31 19.29
C ALA A 140 1.16 30.71 19.91
N ALA A 141 2.28 31.41 19.98
CA ALA A 141 2.36 32.87 20.07
C ALA A 141 3.68 33.36 19.44
#